data_AF-A0AA95KP14-F1
#
_entry.id   AF-A0AA95KP14-F1
#
_cell.length_a   1.000
_cell.length_b   1.000
_cell.length_c   1.000
_cell.angle_alpha   90.00
_cell.angle_beta   90.00
_cell.angle_gamma   90.00
#
_symmetry.space_group_name_H-M   'P 1'
#
loop_
_entity.id
_entity.type
_entity.pdbx_description
1 polymer ?
#
loop_
_entity_poly.entity_id
_entity_poly.type
_entity_poly.pdbx_seq_one_letter_code
_entity_poly.pdbx_strand_id
1 'polypeptide(L)'
;MKKEPIIVNVYLWGTCIGKLNWDFEKHCSVFQFTDEYRKQDYDICPSTHPKRTPLFASFYGNKDKLYQGLPEFLADALPDKWGLPYLTNGSRITI
;
A
#
# COMPACT_ATOMS: atom_id res chain seq x y z
N MET A 1 12.34 -20.42 -8.44
CA MET A 1 11.69 -19.54 -9.45
C MET A 1 11.42 -18.20 -8.77
N LYS A 2 12.01 -17.10 -9.24
CA LYS A 2 11.64 -15.76 -8.75
C LYS A 2 10.23 -15.47 -9.24
N LYS A 3 9.26 -15.34 -8.34
CA LYS A 3 7.93 -14.83 -8.69
C LYS A 3 8.09 -13.37 -9.08
N GLU A 4 7.43 -12.95 -10.15
CA GLU A 4 7.41 -11.54 -10.52
C GLU A 4 6.81 -10.72 -9.36
N PRO A 5 7.41 -9.57 -9.00
CA PRO A 5 6.86 -8.70 -7.99
C PRO A 5 5.48 -8.22 -8.44
N ILE A 6 4.49 -8.39 -7.57
CA ILE A 6 3.13 -7.87 -7.82
C ILE A 6 3.13 -6.40 -7.39
N ILE A 7 2.94 -5.51 -8.36
CA ILE A 7 2.91 -4.06 -8.12
C ILE A 7 1.52 -3.52 -8.45
N VAL A 8 0.95 -2.78 -7.49
CA VAL A 8 -0.42 -2.28 -7.52
C VAL A 8 -0.40 -0.80 -7.22
N ASN A 9 -1.09 0.00 -8.02
CA ASN A 9 -1.26 1.43 -7.72
C ASN A 9 -2.42 1.62 -6.75
N VAL A 10 -2.24 2.48 -5.75
CA VAL A 10 -3.26 2.84 -4.77
C VAL A 10 -3.76 4.24 -5.10
N TYR A 11 -5.06 4.36 -5.26
CA TYR A 11 -5.77 5.60 -5.56
C TYR A 11 -6.65 5.99 -4.38
N LEU A 12 -6.66 7.28 -4.05
CA LEU A 12 -7.61 7.89 -3.15
C LEU A 12 -8.31 9.02 -3.90
N TRP A 13 -9.64 8.96 -4.00
CA TRP A 13 -10.45 9.97 -4.71
C TRP A 13 -9.95 10.28 -6.14
N GLY A 14 -9.49 9.26 -6.86
CA GLY A 14 -8.96 9.38 -8.22
C GLY A 14 -7.49 9.82 -8.34
N THR A 15 -6.85 10.24 -7.25
CA THR A 15 -5.41 10.58 -7.23
C THR A 15 -4.58 9.35 -6.86
N CYS A 16 -3.53 9.06 -7.63
CA CYS A 16 -2.58 7.99 -7.31
C CYS A 16 -1.73 8.40 -6.11
N ILE A 17 -2.03 7.84 -4.94
CA ILE A 17 -1.35 8.21 -3.71
C ILE A 17 -0.08 7.40 -3.45
N GLY A 18 0.03 6.21 -4.04
CA GLY A 18 1.18 5.35 -3.78
C GLY A 18 1.20 4.07 -4.59
N LYS A 19 2.28 3.32 -4.40
CA LYS A 19 2.47 1.99 -4.98
C LYS A 19 2.63 0.98 -3.86
N LEU A 20 1.94 -0.15 -4.01
CA LEU A 20 2.03 -1.31 -3.15
C LEU A 20 2.77 -2.41 -3.92
N ASN A 21 3.86 -2.91 -3.37
CA ASN A 21 4.59 -4.07 -3.89
C ASN A 21 4.46 -5.25 -2.93
N TRP A 22 4.18 -6.45 -3.41
CA TRP A 22 4.21 -7.63 -2.56
C TRP A 22 5.61 -8.23 -2.45
N ASP A 23 6.15 -8.31 -1.24
CA ASP A 23 7.40 -9.01 -0.94
C ASP A 23 7.09 -10.48 -0.56
N PHE A 24 7.38 -11.38 -1.49
CA PHE A 24 7.16 -12.82 -1.31
C PHE A 24 8.10 -13.45 -0.28
N GLU A 25 9.28 -12.88 -0.04
CA GLU A 25 10.23 -13.40 0.95
C GLU A 25 9.80 -13.00 2.36
N LYS A 26 9.35 -11.75 2.53
CA LYS A 26 8.89 -11.24 3.82
C LYS A 26 7.44 -11.58 4.13
N HIS A 27 6.68 -12.10 3.15
CA HIS A 27 5.25 -12.36 3.25
C HIS A 27 4.44 -11.13 3.69
N CYS A 28 4.85 -9.94 3.23
CA CYS A 28 4.11 -8.71 3.44
C CYS A 28 4.28 -7.77 2.25
N SER A 29 3.39 -6.81 2.15
CA SER A 29 3.49 -5.74 1.17
C SER A 29 4.37 -4.61 1.66
N VAL A 30 4.88 -3.85 0.70
CA VAL A 30 5.68 -2.65 0.90
C VAL A 30 5.00 -1.54 0.13
N PHE A 31 4.49 -0.55 0.85
CA PHE A 31 3.85 0.61 0.27
C PHE A 31 4.79 1.82 0.25
N GLN A 32 4.69 2.64 -0.79
CA GLN A 32 5.45 3.89 -0.92
C GLN A 32 4.54 4.99 -1.47
N PHE A 33 4.59 6.17 -0.86
CA PHE A 33 3.85 7.33 -1.32
C PHE A 33 4.44 7.94 -2.60
N THR A 34 3.57 8.44 -3.47
CA THR A 34 3.96 9.24 -4.64
C THR A 34 4.31 10.68 -4.24
N ASP A 35 5.07 11.36 -5.10
CA ASP A 35 5.30 12.80 -5.00
C ASP A 35 4.00 13.59 -5.13
N GLU A 36 3.07 13.11 -5.96
CA GLU A 36 1.75 13.71 -6.21
C GLU A 36 0.93 13.81 -4.91
N TYR A 37 0.93 12.75 -4.11
CA TYR A 37 0.26 12.73 -2.81
C TYR A 37 0.87 13.73 -1.82
N ARG A 38 2.19 13.86 -1.79
CA ARG A 38 2.86 14.79 -0.87
C ARG A 38 2.50 16.26 -1.12
N LYS A 39 2.13 16.61 -2.35
CA LYS A 39 1.66 17.96 -2.72
C LYS A 39 0.23 18.26 -2.27
N GLN A 40 -0.54 17.26 -1.85
CA GLN A 40 -1.92 17.46 -1.37
C GLN A 40 -1.93 18.11 0.02
N ASP A 41 -3.05 18.71 0.41
CA ASP A 41 -3.16 19.42 1.69
C ASP A 41 -3.60 18.52 2.86
N TYR A 42 -4.04 17.29 2.56
CA TYR A 42 -4.49 16.31 3.55
C TYR A 42 -3.42 15.25 3.85
N ASP A 43 -3.40 14.70 5.06
CA ASP A 43 -2.55 13.56 5.43
C ASP A 43 -3.45 12.37 5.82
N ILE A 44 -3.32 11.24 5.11
CA ILE A 44 -4.14 10.04 5.32
C ILE A 44 -3.68 9.23 6.54
N CYS A 45 -2.43 9.42 6.98
CA CYS A 45 -1.85 8.66 8.06
C CYS A 45 -0.91 9.51 8.94
N PRO A 46 -1.35 10.68 9.44
CA PRO A 46 -0.47 11.63 10.13
C PRO A 46 0.18 11.05 11.38
N SER A 47 -0.50 10.12 12.07
CA SER A 47 -0.01 9.50 13.30
C SER A 47 1.07 8.45 13.04
N THR A 48 0.95 7.67 11.97
CA THR A 48 1.88 6.58 11.68
C THR A 48 2.96 6.99 10.70
N HIS A 49 2.68 7.96 9.82
CA HIS A 49 3.57 8.42 8.77
C HIS A 49 3.19 9.81 8.27
N PRO A 50 3.63 10.86 8.98
CA PRO A 50 3.41 12.23 8.54
C PRO A 50 4.12 12.50 7.21
N LYS A 51 3.57 13.40 6.39
CA LYS A 51 4.14 13.79 5.08
C LYS A 51 5.60 14.25 5.10
N ARG A 52 6.12 14.63 6.26
CA ARG A 52 7.54 14.99 6.48
C ARG A 52 8.51 13.80 6.36
N THR A 53 7.99 12.57 6.30
CA THR A 53 8.81 11.36 6.17
C THR A 53 9.54 11.35 4.82
N PRO A 54 10.81 10.89 4.74
CA PRO A 54 11.59 10.85 3.49
C PRO A 54 10.86 10.17 2.34
N LEU A 55 11.13 10.63 1.10
CA LEU A 55 10.43 10.16 -0.10
C LEU A 55 10.42 8.64 -0.24
N PHE A 56 11.59 8.04 0.01
CA PHE A 56 11.89 6.62 -0.13
C PHE A 56 11.46 5.78 1.08
N ALA A 57 10.79 6.39 2.06
CA ALA A 57 10.26 5.64 3.20
C ALA A 57 9.26 4.61 2.72
N SER A 58 9.45 3.40 3.23
CA SER A 58 8.74 2.21 2.82
C SER A 58 7.90 1.69 3.99
N PHE A 59 6.64 1.40 3.70
CA PHE A 59 5.63 1.05 4.68
C PHE A 59 5.38 -0.43 4.58
N TYR A 60 5.86 -1.17 5.56
CA TYR A 60 5.68 -2.60 5.58
C TYR A 60 4.28 -2.93 6.09
N GLY A 61 3.60 -3.83 5.39
CA GLY A 61 2.32 -4.32 5.82
C GLY A 61 2.43 -5.15 7.10
N ASN A 62 1.37 -5.10 7.90
CA ASN A 62 1.28 -5.83 9.15
C ASN A 62 0.99 -7.32 8.84
N LYS A 63 1.79 -8.21 9.43
CA LYS A 63 1.74 -9.67 9.20
C LYS A 63 0.67 -10.37 10.05
N ASP A 64 0.04 -9.66 10.99
CA ASP A 64 -1.07 -10.22 11.74
C ASP A 64 -2.18 -10.66 10.78
N LYS A 65 -2.83 -11.77 11.13
CA LYS A 65 -3.84 -12.42 10.26
C LYS A 65 -4.94 -11.46 9.81
N LEU A 66 -5.28 -10.48 10.64
CA LEU A 66 -6.28 -9.45 10.37
C LEU A 66 -5.93 -8.62 9.13
N TYR A 67 -4.66 -8.21 9.00
CA TYR A 67 -4.22 -7.29 7.95
C TYR A 67 -3.69 -8.00 6.70
N GLN A 68 -3.50 -9.32 6.77
CA GLN A 68 -3.08 -10.16 5.63
C GLN A 68 -1.82 -9.64 4.91
N GLY A 69 -0.88 -9.02 5.64
CA GLY A 69 0.34 -8.47 5.06
C GLY A 69 0.16 -7.11 4.40
N LEU A 70 -0.97 -6.42 4.57
CA LEU A 70 -1.19 -5.04 4.13
C LEU A 70 -0.87 -4.02 5.25
N PRO A 71 -0.53 -2.77 4.90
CA PRO A 71 -0.57 -1.67 5.85
C PRO A 71 -1.97 -1.53 6.46
N GLU A 72 -2.04 -1.21 7.74
CA GLU A 72 -3.29 -1.17 8.52
C GLU A 72 -4.33 -0.25 7.87
N PHE A 73 -3.92 0.92 7.41
CA PHE A 73 -4.80 1.89 6.75
C PHE A 73 -5.37 1.39 5.41
N LEU A 74 -4.63 0.52 4.70
CA LEU A 74 -5.14 -0.10 3.47
C LEU A 74 -6.08 -1.26 3.79
N ALA A 75 -5.73 -2.07 4.80
CA ALA A 75 -6.55 -3.19 5.21
C ALA A 75 -7.95 -2.75 5.69
N ASP A 76 -8.02 -1.63 6.43
CA ASP A 76 -9.28 -1.06 6.92
C ASP A 76 -10.20 -0.54 5.79
N ALA A 77 -9.61 -0.09 4.68
CA ALA A 77 -10.35 0.42 3.53
C ALA A 77 -10.84 -0.66 2.55
N LEU A 78 -10.46 -1.92 2.77
CA LEU A 78 -10.69 -3.02 1.83
C LEU A 78 -11.67 -4.06 2.39
N PRO A 79 -12.45 -4.76 1.55
CA PRO A 79 -13.33 -5.83 2.00
C PRO A 79 -12.56 -6.95 2.70
N ASP A 80 -13.20 -7.65 3.64
CA ASP A 80 -12.61 -8.76 4.43
C ASP A 80 -11.91 -9.85 3.59
N LYS A 81 -12.33 -10.03 2.33
CA LYS A 81 -11.79 -11.02 1.38
C LYS A 81 -10.73 -10.43 0.43
N TRP A 82 -10.06 -9.34 0.78
CA TRP A 82 -8.94 -8.83 -0.02
C TRP A 82 -7.67 -9.68 0.13
N GLY A 83 -6.70 -9.57 -0.80
CA GLY A 83 -5.36 -10.16 -0.65
C GLY A 83 -4.67 -10.61 -1.94
N LEU A 84 -3.55 -11.34 -1.78
CA LEU A 84 -2.73 -11.93 -2.85
C LEU A 84 -3.49 -12.58 -4.03
N PRO A 85 -4.55 -13.40 -3.84
CA PRO A 85 -5.23 -14.02 -4.97
C PRO A 85 -5.94 -13.01 -5.90
N TYR A 86 -6.14 -11.78 -5.44
CA TYR A 86 -6.79 -10.71 -6.21
C TYR A 86 -5.82 -9.66 -6.74
N LEU A 87 -4.55 -9.67 -6.29
CA LEU A 87 -3.54 -8.75 -6.77
C LEU A 87 -2.83 -9.33 -7.99
N THR A 88 -3.01 -8.69 -9.14
CA THR A 88 -2.27 -8.97 -10.37
C THR A 88 -1.51 -7.73 -10.83
N ASN A 89 -0.48 -7.90 -11.66
CA ASN A 89 0.18 -6.76 -12.27
C ASN A 89 -0.82 -5.94 -13.11
N GLY A 90 -0.88 -4.64 -12.84
CA GLY A 90 -1.87 -3.73 -13.45
C GLY A 90 -3.16 -3.55 -12.65
N SER A 91 -3.34 -4.29 -11.54
CA SER A 91 -4.41 -4.04 -10.59
C SER A 91 -4.32 -2.63 -9.99
N ARG A 92 -5.48 -2.10 -9.59
CA ARG A 92 -5.60 -0.80 -8.91
C ARG A 92 -6.42 -0.99 -7.64
N ILE A 93 -5.91 -0.50 -6.52
CA ILE A 93 -6.68 -0.29 -5.29
C ILE A 93 -7.25 1.11 -5.37
N THR A 94 -8.55 1.25 -5.12
CA THR A 94 -9.20 2.56 -5.02
C THR A 94 -9.92 2.65 -3.70
N ILE A 95 -9.67 3.76 -3.00
CA ILE A 95 -10.26 4.16 -1.72
C ILE A 95 -11.10 5.42 -1.96
#